data_AF-A0A2A9PEB3-F1
#
_entry.id   AF-A0A2A9PEB3-F1
#
_cell.length_a   1.000
_cell.length_b   1.000
_cell.length_c   1.000
_cell.angle_alpha   90.00
_cell.angle_beta   90.00
_cell.angle_gamma   90.00
#
_symmetry.space_group_name_H-M   'P 1'
#
loop_
_entity.id
_entity.type
_entity.pdbx_description
1 polymer ?
#
loop_
_entity_poly.entity_id
_entity_poly.type
_entity_poly.pdbx_seq_one_letter_code
_entity_poly.pdbx_strand_id
1 'polypeptide(L)'
;MSSSMRNAIQRRPHRERAQPHERRRLGLLEKHKDYSLRAQDYNKKQAKLKTLRKIAADRNEDEFYFGMMSRKGPGSRLRDGSSWRGTVAGDRGNKVLSVETVRLLKTQDMGYIRTMRRILDKEVASLEQRIVLGRKLGRDVAADVQDDDEDAAPRRATVPRKIIFADTEEERLEAVNAAEDAQAKNDDDDDEEADETAESTQSLERQLQNARKKVKALADAEHELEVQRAKMAKTATSGGETRKGHKIKVRARKR
;
A
#
# COMPACT_ATOMS: atom_id res chain seq x y z
N MET A 1 -8.96 -59.26 39.44
CA MET A 1 -8.54 -58.86 40.80
C MET A 1 -8.97 -57.43 41.08
N SER A 2 -9.85 -57.29 42.07
CA SER A 2 -10.72 -56.14 42.35
C SER A 2 -9.99 -54.81 42.59
N SER A 3 -10.47 -53.73 41.96
CA SER A 3 -10.06 -52.34 42.18
C SER A 3 -10.81 -51.67 43.35
N SER A 4 -11.63 -52.41 44.10
CA SER A 4 -12.63 -51.84 45.02
C SER A 4 -12.10 -51.31 46.36
N MET A 5 -10.87 -51.65 46.80
CA MET A 5 -10.29 -51.20 48.09
C MET A 5 -9.01 -50.35 47.95
N ARG A 6 -8.71 -49.82 46.76
CA ARG A 6 -7.51 -49.00 46.52
C ARG A 6 -7.76 -47.48 46.62
N ASN A 7 -8.97 -47.07 46.99
CA ASN A 7 -9.42 -45.67 47.02
C ASN A 7 -9.44 -45.03 48.42
N ALA A 8 -9.01 -45.72 49.49
CA ALA A 8 -9.01 -45.15 50.84
C ALA A 8 -7.93 -44.07 51.08
N ILE A 9 -6.89 -44.03 50.23
CA ILE A 9 -5.85 -42.99 50.23
C ILE A 9 -5.68 -42.53 48.78
N GLN A 10 -5.99 -41.26 48.49
CA GLN A 10 -5.79 -40.69 47.16
C GLN A 10 -4.30 -40.73 46.78
N ARG A 11 -3.99 -41.30 45.62
CA ARG A 11 -2.63 -41.30 45.08
C ARG A 11 -2.29 -39.90 44.58
N ARG A 12 -1.17 -39.34 45.05
CA ARG A 12 -0.71 -38.02 44.61
C ARG A 12 -0.22 -38.10 43.15
N PRO A 13 -0.58 -37.16 42.27
CA PRO A 13 -0.03 -37.10 40.94
C PRO A 13 1.45 -36.69 40.98
N HIS A 14 2.31 -37.45 40.30
CA HIS A 14 3.71 -37.06 40.12
C HIS A 14 3.81 -35.98 39.02
N ARG A 15 4.38 -34.83 39.35
CA ARG A 15 4.58 -33.72 38.41
C ARG A 15 5.88 -33.90 37.63
N GLU A 16 5.87 -33.51 36.36
CA GLU A 16 7.04 -33.57 35.49
C GLU A 16 8.00 -32.41 35.78
N ARG A 17 9.32 -32.66 35.69
CA ARG A 17 10.35 -31.64 35.91
C ARG A 17 10.60 -30.81 34.65
N ALA A 18 10.82 -29.51 34.83
CA ALA A 18 11.23 -28.58 33.78
C ALA A 18 12.71 -28.78 33.35
N GLN A 19 13.10 -28.13 32.25
CA GLN A 19 14.49 -28.05 31.78
C GLN A 19 15.33 -27.21 32.76
N PRO A 20 16.58 -27.58 33.09
CA PRO A 20 17.47 -26.75 33.91
C PRO A 20 17.68 -25.36 33.31
N HIS A 21 17.73 -24.33 34.16
CA HIS A 21 17.79 -22.93 33.74
C HIS A 21 18.98 -22.64 32.80
N GLU A 22 20.16 -23.22 33.07
CA GLU A 22 21.36 -23.08 32.24
C GLU A 22 21.17 -23.60 30.80
N ARG A 23 20.29 -24.58 30.60
CA ARG A 23 20.01 -25.22 29.31
C ARG A 23 18.70 -24.77 28.68
N ARG A 24 18.05 -23.76 29.25
CA ARG A 24 16.77 -23.23 28.74
C ARG A 24 16.86 -22.74 27.29
N ARG A 25 18.05 -22.31 26.84
CA ARG A 25 18.31 -21.93 25.43
C ARG A 25 18.04 -23.04 24.40
N LEU A 26 18.09 -24.31 24.81
CA LEU A 26 17.88 -25.48 23.94
C LEU A 26 16.39 -25.82 23.76
N GLY A 27 15.49 -25.06 24.39
CA GLY A 27 14.05 -25.33 24.37
C GLY A 27 13.60 -26.31 25.45
N LEU A 28 12.44 -26.93 25.22
CA LEU A 28 11.79 -27.84 26.16
C LEU A 28 12.58 -29.15 26.32
N LEU A 29 12.68 -29.63 27.56
CA LEU A 29 13.22 -30.97 27.84
C LEU A 29 12.20 -32.03 27.46
N GLU A 30 12.38 -32.63 26.28
CA GLU A 30 11.51 -33.70 25.81
C GLU A 30 11.43 -34.86 26.79
N LYS A 31 10.21 -35.35 27.01
CA LYS A 31 9.91 -36.52 27.83
C LYS A 31 9.50 -37.69 26.94
N HIS A 32 9.24 -38.84 27.55
CA HIS A 32 8.84 -40.04 26.82
C HIS A 32 7.58 -39.84 25.96
N LYS A 33 6.62 -39.03 26.44
CA LYS A 33 5.42 -38.67 25.66
C LYS A 33 5.80 -37.93 24.36
N ASP A 34 6.67 -36.93 24.46
CA ASP A 34 7.14 -36.14 23.31
C ASP A 34 7.97 -37.00 22.35
N TYR A 35 8.88 -37.82 22.89
CA TYR A 35 9.66 -38.78 22.11
C TYR A 35 8.74 -39.74 21.33
N SER A 36 7.69 -40.25 21.97
CA SER A 36 6.75 -41.17 21.33
C SER A 36 6.04 -40.52 20.15
N LEU A 37 5.58 -39.26 20.31
CA LEU A 37 4.97 -38.49 19.22
C LEU A 37 5.95 -38.23 18.07
N ARG A 38 7.18 -37.83 18.39
CA ARG A 38 8.24 -37.61 17.39
C ARG A 38 8.61 -38.89 16.64
N ALA A 39 8.75 -40.01 17.36
CA ALA A 39 9.06 -41.31 16.77
C ALA A 39 7.93 -41.80 15.85
N GLN A 40 6.68 -41.62 16.26
CA GLN A 40 5.52 -41.94 15.43
C GLN A 40 5.47 -41.10 14.14
N ASP A 41 5.68 -39.78 14.22
CA ASP A 41 5.73 -38.89 13.05
C ASP A 41 6.89 -39.27 12.10
N TYR A 42 8.09 -39.52 12.63
CA TYR A 42 9.23 -39.96 11.85
C TYR A 42 8.94 -41.29 11.12
N ASN A 43 8.42 -42.29 11.85
CA ASN A 43 8.08 -43.59 11.28
C ASN A 43 6.98 -43.47 10.21
N LYS A 44 5.98 -42.60 10.40
CA LYS A 44 4.95 -42.30 9.40
C LYS A 44 5.54 -41.70 8.13
N LYS A 45 6.46 -40.74 8.25
CA LYS A 45 7.17 -40.13 7.12
C LYS A 45 8.06 -41.15 6.40
N GLN A 46 8.80 -41.98 7.12
CA GLN A 46 9.64 -43.03 6.54
C GLN A 46 8.83 -44.10 5.82
N ALA A 47 7.71 -44.54 6.39
CA ALA A 47 6.80 -45.47 5.74
C ALA A 47 6.28 -44.91 4.41
N LYS A 48 5.85 -43.64 4.38
CA LYS A 48 5.42 -42.96 3.14
C LYS A 48 6.55 -42.82 2.12
N LEU A 49 7.77 -42.48 2.54
CA LEU A 49 8.91 -42.43 1.63
C LEU A 49 9.25 -43.81 1.05
N LYS A 50 9.16 -44.86 1.86
CA LYS A 50 9.38 -46.24 1.41
C LYS A 50 8.36 -46.66 0.34
N THR A 51 7.09 -46.34 0.53
CA THR A 51 6.06 -46.64 -0.48
C THR A 51 6.27 -45.85 -1.77
N LEU A 52 6.59 -44.55 -1.68
CA LEU A 52 6.89 -43.72 -2.85
C LEU A 52 8.12 -44.22 -3.63
N ARG A 53 9.18 -44.66 -2.94
CA ARG A 53 10.36 -45.26 -3.58
C ARG A 53 10.02 -46.55 -4.32
N LYS A 54 9.17 -47.41 -3.73
CA LYS A 54 8.70 -48.63 -4.39
C LYS A 54 7.91 -48.31 -5.65
N ILE A 55 6.95 -47.38 -5.57
CA ILE A 55 6.15 -46.94 -6.73
C ILE A 55 7.06 -46.37 -7.84
N ALA A 56 8.09 -45.60 -7.48
CA ALA A 56 9.02 -45.05 -8.45
C ALA A 56 9.92 -46.10 -9.10
N ALA A 57 10.31 -47.15 -8.36
CA ALA A 57 11.13 -48.25 -8.87
C ALA A 57 10.32 -49.19 -9.79
N ASP A 58 9.06 -49.46 -9.44
CA ASP A 58 8.15 -50.34 -10.18
C ASP A 58 7.44 -49.62 -11.36
N ARG A 59 7.89 -48.42 -11.75
CA ARG A 59 7.24 -47.60 -12.80
C ARG A 59 7.46 -48.19 -14.19
N ASN A 60 6.39 -48.32 -14.97
CA ASN A 60 6.47 -48.67 -16.38
C ASN A 60 6.89 -47.44 -17.21
N GLU A 61 7.93 -47.57 -18.05
CA GLU A 61 8.46 -46.47 -18.86
C GLU A 61 7.50 -46.08 -20.00
N ASP A 62 6.70 -47.02 -20.48
CA ASP A 62 5.73 -46.84 -21.58
C ASP A 62 4.32 -46.52 -21.08
N GLU A 63 4.14 -46.18 -19.80
CA GLU A 63 2.83 -45.84 -19.26
C GLU A 63 2.25 -44.58 -19.94
N PHE A 64 0.97 -44.66 -20.33
CA PHE A 64 0.26 -43.53 -20.92
C PHE A 64 -1.07 -43.27 -20.22
N TYR A 65 -1.26 -42.03 -19.78
CA TYR A 65 -2.52 -41.52 -19.23
C TYR A 65 -2.94 -40.28 -20.01
N PHE A 66 -4.24 -40.12 -20.32
CA PHE A 66 -4.77 -38.96 -21.04
C PHE A 66 -4.45 -37.62 -20.37
N GLY A 67 -4.30 -37.61 -19.04
CA GLY A 67 -3.91 -36.41 -18.28
C GLY A 67 -2.50 -35.89 -18.59
N MET A 68 -1.63 -36.69 -19.21
CA MET A 68 -0.30 -36.26 -19.65
C MET A 68 -0.36 -35.24 -20.80
N MET A 69 -1.47 -35.18 -21.54
CA MET A 69 -1.64 -34.24 -22.66
C MET A 69 -1.99 -32.82 -22.22
N SER A 70 -2.66 -32.67 -21.08
CA SER A 70 -3.09 -31.37 -20.53
C SER A 70 -2.19 -30.85 -19.41
N ARG A 71 -1.36 -31.71 -18.80
CA ARG A 71 -0.48 -31.36 -17.68
C ARG A 71 0.97 -31.36 -18.11
N LYS A 72 1.72 -30.33 -17.68
CA LYS A 72 3.18 -30.32 -17.82
C LYS A 72 3.78 -31.26 -16.78
N GLY A 73 4.58 -32.23 -17.21
CA GLY A 73 5.26 -33.18 -16.33
C GLY A 73 6.28 -32.50 -15.39
N PRO A 74 6.88 -33.26 -14.46
CA PRO A 74 7.84 -32.72 -13.50
C PRO A 74 9.18 -32.31 -14.14
N GLY A 75 9.43 -32.67 -15.40
CA GLY A 75 10.62 -32.24 -16.15
C GLY A 75 11.93 -32.73 -15.55
N SER A 76 13.00 -31.95 -15.71
CA SER A 76 14.34 -32.29 -15.22
C SER A 76 15.12 -31.04 -14.87
N ARG A 77 16.04 -31.14 -13.89
CA ARG A 77 16.94 -30.05 -13.50
C ARG A 77 17.72 -29.47 -14.69
N LEU A 78 18.06 -30.28 -15.69
CA LEU A 78 18.75 -29.82 -16.89
C LEU A 78 17.85 -28.96 -17.80
N ARG A 79 16.56 -29.29 -17.90
CA ARG A 79 15.60 -28.59 -18.77
C ARG A 79 14.98 -27.36 -18.11
N ASP A 80 14.62 -27.48 -16.83
CA ASP A 80 13.89 -26.45 -16.07
C ASP A 80 14.81 -25.58 -15.19
N GLY A 81 16.10 -25.90 -15.14
CA GLY A 81 17.12 -25.15 -14.43
C GLY A 81 16.98 -25.18 -12.90
N SER A 82 17.40 -24.08 -12.27
CA SER A 82 17.51 -23.97 -10.81
C SER A 82 16.16 -24.11 -10.08
N SER A 83 15.05 -23.73 -10.73
CA SER A 83 13.71 -23.77 -10.12
C SER A 83 13.08 -25.16 -10.04
N TRP A 84 13.76 -26.20 -10.52
CA TRP A 84 13.25 -27.57 -10.54
C TRP A 84 13.13 -28.17 -9.14
N ARG A 85 11.93 -28.67 -8.79
CA ARG A 85 11.62 -29.23 -7.45
C ARG A 85 11.03 -30.65 -7.48
N GLY A 86 10.98 -31.30 -8.64
CA GLY A 86 10.44 -32.65 -8.81
C GLY A 86 8.91 -32.77 -8.61
N THR A 87 8.20 -31.69 -8.30
CA THR A 87 6.74 -31.65 -8.24
C THR A 87 6.15 -31.23 -9.59
N VAL A 88 5.00 -31.79 -9.94
CA VAL A 88 4.23 -31.36 -11.12
C VAL A 88 3.62 -29.99 -10.85
N ALA A 89 3.86 -29.03 -11.75
CA ALA A 89 3.29 -27.69 -11.63
C ALA A 89 1.76 -27.74 -11.79
N GLY A 90 1.05 -27.18 -10.81
CA GLY A 90 -0.40 -26.99 -10.88
C GLY A 90 -0.78 -25.75 -11.68
N ASP A 91 -2.01 -25.72 -12.19
CA ASP A 91 -2.60 -24.52 -12.75
C ASP A 91 -3.06 -23.58 -11.62
N ARG A 92 -2.73 -22.29 -11.74
CA ARG A 92 -3.21 -21.24 -10.82
C ARG A 92 -4.56 -20.67 -11.24
N GLY A 93 -5.06 -21.05 -12.42
CA GLY A 93 -6.33 -20.60 -13.00
C GLY A 93 -6.19 -19.35 -13.88
N ASN A 94 -5.00 -18.75 -13.96
CA ASN A 94 -4.75 -17.61 -14.84
C ASN A 94 -4.68 -18.06 -16.30
N LYS A 95 -5.51 -17.45 -17.16
CA LYS A 95 -5.58 -17.76 -18.59
C LYS A 95 -5.08 -16.59 -19.42
N VAL A 96 -4.53 -16.89 -20.60
CA VAL A 96 -4.17 -15.86 -21.57
C VAL A 96 -5.47 -15.25 -22.12
N LEU A 97 -5.66 -13.95 -21.91
CA LEU A 97 -6.84 -13.22 -22.35
C LEU A 97 -6.67 -12.73 -23.79
N SER A 98 -7.77 -12.69 -24.54
CA SER A 98 -7.78 -12.12 -25.90
C SER A 98 -7.62 -10.60 -25.85
N VAL A 99 -7.04 -10.00 -26.89
CA VAL A 99 -6.82 -8.54 -26.93
C VAL A 99 -8.14 -7.77 -26.79
N GLU A 100 -9.24 -8.29 -27.32
CA GLU A 100 -10.57 -7.66 -27.21
C GLU A 100 -11.10 -7.67 -25.78
N THR A 101 -10.98 -8.78 -25.07
CA THR A 101 -11.37 -8.86 -23.64
C THR A 101 -10.53 -7.90 -22.80
N VAL A 102 -9.22 -7.82 -23.05
CA VAL A 102 -8.33 -6.89 -22.33
C VAL A 102 -8.68 -5.43 -22.65
N ARG A 103 -9.05 -5.09 -23.91
CA ARG A 103 -9.52 -3.74 -24.27
C ARG A 103 -10.80 -3.36 -23.52
N LEU A 104 -11.74 -4.29 -23.38
CA LEU A 104 -12.98 -4.07 -22.62
C LEU A 104 -12.66 -3.78 -21.15
N LEU A 105 -11.87 -4.64 -20.50
CA LEU A 105 -11.45 -4.47 -19.11
C LEU A 105 -10.75 -3.13 -18.88
N LYS A 106 -9.77 -2.78 -19.73
CA LYS A 106 -9.09 -1.48 -19.63
C LYS A 106 -9.99 -0.27 -19.87
N THR A 107 -11.07 -0.43 -20.64
CA THR A 107 -12.06 0.63 -20.84
C THR A 107 -12.92 0.82 -19.60
N GLN A 108 -13.28 -0.27 -18.92
CA GLN A 108 -13.96 -0.22 -17.62
C GLN A 108 -13.07 0.43 -16.56
N ASP A 109 -11.81 0.00 -16.46
CA ASP A 109 -10.81 0.57 -15.54
C ASP A 109 -10.63 2.08 -15.76
N MET A 110 -10.52 2.50 -17.03
CA MET A 110 -10.44 3.91 -17.40
C MET A 110 -11.66 4.70 -16.93
N GLY A 111 -12.87 4.15 -17.12
CA GLY A 111 -14.10 4.75 -16.64
C GLY A 111 -14.08 4.95 -15.12
N TYR A 112 -13.68 3.91 -14.38
CA TYR A 112 -13.55 3.96 -12.93
C TYR A 112 -12.51 5.00 -12.46
N ILE A 113 -11.32 5.05 -13.06
CA ILE A 113 -10.30 6.04 -12.69
C ILE A 113 -10.81 7.46 -12.93
N ARG A 114 -11.46 7.72 -14.06
CA ARG A 114 -12.04 9.05 -14.36
C ARG A 114 -13.12 9.45 -13.37
N THR A 115 -13.98 8.53 -12.95
CA THR A 115 -15.00 8.82 -11.95
C THR A 115 -14.37 9.10 -10.59
N MET A 116 -13.40 8.29 -10.17
CA MET A 116 -12.69 8.49 -8.90
C MET A 116 -11.91 9.79 -8.88
N ARG A 117 -11.22 10.13 -9.99
CA ARG A 117 -10.51 11.40 -10.14
C ARG A 117 -11.47 12.58 -10.01
N ARG A 118 -12.61 12.56 -10.71
CA ARG A 118 -13.62 13.63 -10.63
C ARG A 118 -14.17 13.82 -9.21
N ILE A 119 -14.33 12.73 -8.45
CA ILE A 119 -14.77 12.81 -7.05
C ILE A 119 -13.69 13.53 -6.23
N LEU A 120 -12.43 13.10 -6.34
CA LEU A 120 -11.32 13.72 -5.63
C LEU A 120 -11.09 15.18 -6.03
N ASP A 121 -11.26 15.54 -7.30
CA ASP A 121 -11.15 16.93 -7.76
C ASP A 121 -12.20 17.83 -7.06
N LYS A 122 -13.41 17.32 -6.84
CA LYS A 122 -14.45 18.04 -6.07
C LYS A 122 -14.11 18.12 -4.58
N GLU A 123 -13.56 17.06 -4.00
CA GLU A 123 -13.09 17.07 -2.61
C GLU A 123 -11.97 18.08 -2.40
N VAL A 124 -10.99 18.12 -3.31
CA VAL A 124 -9.90 19.10 -3.31
C VAL A 124 -10.48 20.51 -3.40
N ALA A 125 -11.38 20.79 -4.35
CA ALA A 125 -12.02 22.09 -4.47
C ALA A 125 -12.79 22.49 -3.20
N SER A 126 -13.51 21.55 -2.57
CA SER A 126 -14.22 21.79 -1.32
C SER A 126 -13.28 22.04 -0.13
N LEU A 127 -12.17 21.31 -0.04
CA LEU A 127 -11.15 21.51 1.00
C LEU A 127 -10.43 22.84 0.82
N GLU A 128 -10.09 23.21 -0.41
CA GLU A 128 -9.51 24.52 -0.74
C GLU A 128 -10.45 25.66 -0.35
N GLN A 129 -11.74 25.54 -0.69
CA GLN A 129 -12.75 26.51 -0.26
C GLN A 129 -12.84 26.61 1.27
N ARG A 130 -12.85 25.47 1.98
CA ARG A 130 -12.90 25.46 3.45
C ARG A 130 -11.67 26.11 4.08
N ILE A 131 -10.47 25.84 3.56
CA ILE A 131 -9.23 26.46 4.04
C ILE A 131 -9.23 27.97 3.76
N VAL A 132 -9.66 28.41 2.58
CA VAL A 132 -9.74 29.84 2.25
C VAL A 132 -10.76 30.56 3.13
N LEU A 133 -11.91 29.94 3.43
CA LEU A 133 -12.89 30.50 4.35
C LEU A 133 -12.38 30.52 5.79
N GLY A 134 -11.74 29.44 6.27
CA GLY A 134 -11.13 29.38 7.59
C GLY A 134 -10.04 30.45 7.78
N ARG A 135 -9.15 30.61 6.79
CA ARG A 135 -8.12 31.66 6.76
C ARG A 135 -8.67 33.09 6.64
N LYS A 136 -9.93 33.28 6.22
CA LYS A 136 -10.60 34.59 6.17
C LYS A 136 -11.32 34.92 7.48
N LEU A 137 -11.72 33.91 8.23
CA LEU A 137 -12.42 34.05 9.52
C LEU A 137 -11.41 34.16 10.68
N GLY A 138 -10.31 33.41 10.65
CA GLY A 138 -9.16 33.60 11.54
C GLY A 138 -8.24 34.68 10.99
N ARG A 139 -8.20 35.85 11.64
CA ARG A 139 -7.38 36.98 11.21
C ARG A 139 -5.91 36.71 11.57
N ASP A 140 -5.09 36.55 10.53
CA ASP A 140 -3.62 36.68 10.50
C ASP A 140 -2.81 36.00 11.63
N VAL A 141 -2.79 34.66 11.69
CA VAL A 141 -1.64 33.98 12.30
C VAL A 141 -0.47 34.05 11.32
N ALA A 142 0.60 34.72 11.75
CA ALA A 142 1.83 34.92 11.01
C ALA A 142 2.34 33.61 10.41
N ALA A 143 2.63 33.65 9.11
CA ALA A 143 3.25 32.54 8.40
C ALA A 143 4.70 32.39 8.86
N ASP A 144 4.94 31.52 9.83
CA ASP A 144 6.24 30.89 10.05
C ASP A 144 6.09 29.38 9.87
N VAL A 145 5.74 28.97 8.64
CA VAL A 145 5.94 27.58 8.21
C VAL A 145 7.41 27.48 7.82
N GLN A 146 8.19 26.99 8.76
CA GLN A 146 9.57 26.57 8.56
C GLN A 146 9.57 25.29 7.71
N ASP A 147 9.40 25.45 6.40
CA ASP A 147 9.58 24.36 5.43
C ASP A 147 11.08 24.06 5.33
N ASP A 148 11.49 22.97 5.97
CA ASP A 148 12.81 22.31 5.89
C ASP A 148 13.02 21.59 4.52
N ASP A 149 12.65 22.24 3.42
CA ASP A 149 12.95 21.77 2.06
C ASP A 149 14.17 22.54 1.52
N GLU A 150 15.31 21.86 1.44
CA GLU A 150 16.65 22.33 1.07
C GLU A 150 16.81 22.76 -0.42
N ASP A 151 15.72 23.18 -1.08
CA ASP A 151 15.72 23.52 -2.53
C ASP A 151 14.74 24.66 -2.93
N ALA A 152 14.40 25.57 -2.02
CA ALA A 152 13.49 26.70 -2.30
C ALA A 152 14.22 27.97 -2.79
N ALA A 153 13.86 28.41 -4.00
CA ALA A 153 14.26 29.69 -4.63
C ALA A 153 14.04 30.93 -3.71
N PRO A 154 14.75 32.06 -3.94
CA PRO A 154 14.68 33.23 -3.05
C PRO A 154 13.25 33.76 -2.89
N ARG A 155 12.85 33.93 -1.64
CA ARG A 155 11.52 34.40 -1.21
C ARG A 155 11.16 35.70 -1.95
N ARG A 156 10.13 35.64 -2.81
CA ARG A 156 9.55 36.85 -3.42
C ARG A 156 8.99 37.74 -2.31
N ALA A 157 9.34 39.03 -2.34
CA ALA A 157 8.82 40.03 -1.40
C ALA A 157 7.28 39.93 -1.33
N THR A 158 6.75 39.83 -0.12
CA THR A 158 5.33 39.74 0.16
C THR A 158 4.65 41.01 -0.34
N VAL A 159 3.76 40.88 -1.33
CA VAL A 159 2.97 42.00 -1.82
C VAL A 159 2.02 42.43 -0.69
N PRO A 160 1.94 43.73 -0.35
CA PRO A 160 1.07 44.19 0.74
C PRO A 160 -0.40 43.85 0.44
N ARG A 161 -1.06 43.17 1.40
CA ARG A 161 -2.44 42.65 1.26
C ARG A 161 -3.51 43.76 1.26
N LYS A 162 -3.30 44.82 2.04
CA LYS A 162 -4.19 45.98 2.15
C LYS A 162 -3.34 47.24 2.16
N ILE A 163 -3.68 48.20 1.30
CA ILE A 163 -3.05 49.52 1.25
C ILE A 163 -4.10 50.52 1.68
N ILE A 164 -3.78 51.36 2.66
CA ILE A 164 -4.62 52.46 3.14
C ILE A 164 -3.91 53.75 2.74
N PHE A 165 -4.63 54.63 2.03
CA PHE A 165 -4.12 55.93 1.62
C PHE A 165 -4.56 56.98 2.66
N ALA A 166 -3.67 57.92 2.98
CA ALA A 166 -3.92 59.06 3.86
C ALA A 166 -3.42 60.34 3.18
N ASP A 167 -4.18 61.42 3.26
CA ASP A 167 -3.90 62.65 2.53
C ASP A 167 -2.92 63.57 3.28
N THR A 168 -2.85 63.45 4.61
CA THR A 168 -1.90 64.16 5.46
C THR A 168 -1.08 63.22 6.36
N GLU A 169 0.08 63.70 6.82
CA GLU A 169 0.95 62.92 7.71
C GLU A 169 0.33 62.73 9.11
N GLU A 170 -0.47 63.69 9.56
CA GLU A 170 -1.21 63.62 10.83
C GLU A 170 -2.30 62.53 10.77
N GLU A 171 -3.11 62.48 9.71
CA GLU A 171 -4.11 61.41 9.50
C GLU A 171 -3.48 60.01 9.40
N ARG A 172 -2.27 59.92 8.82
CA ARG A 172 -1.52 58.66 8.77
C ARG A 172 -1.11 58.20 10.17
N LEU A 173 -0.60 59.12 10.99
CA LEU A 173 -0.18 58.81 12.37
C LEU A 173 -1.37 58.43 13.25
N GLU A 174 -2.49 59.12 13.11
CA GLU A 174 -3.74 58.78 13.82
C GLU A 174 -4.26 57.39 13.43
N ALA A 175 -4.23 57.04 12.14
CA ALA A 175 -4.65 55.72 11.67
C ALA A 175 -3.73 54.58 12.15
N VAL A 176 -2.43 54.86 12.30
CA VAL A 176 -1.46 53.90 12.87
C VAL A 176 -1.69 53.75 14.38
N ASN A 177 -1.78 54.85 15.13
CA ASN A 177 -2.02 54.82 16.57
C ASN A 177 -3.35 54.14 16.91
N ALA A 178 -4.42 54.42 16.17
CA ALA A 178 -5.71 53.76 16.34
C ALA A 178 -5.66 52.26 16.02
N ALA A 179 -4.80 51.83 15.09
CA ALA A 179 -4.58 50.42 14.80
C ALA A 179 -3.76 49.73 15.91
N GLU A 180 -2.74 50.41 16.46
CA GLU A 180 -1.94 49.93 17.60
C GLU A 180 -2.82 49.77 18.86
N ASP A 181 -3.67 50.76 19.15
CA ASP A 181 -4.63 50.70 20.28
C ASP A 181 -5.69 49.61 20.12
N ALA A 182 -6.10 49.32 18.89
CA ALA A 182 -7.04 48.24 18.59
C ALA A 182 -6.38 46.85 18.67
N GLN A 183 -5.08 46.77 18.38
CA GLN A 183 -4.31 45.53 18.45
C GLN A 183 -4.02 45.15 19.91
N ALA A 184 -3.63 46.12 20.74
CA ALA A 184 -3.37 45.93 22.18
C ALA A 184 -4.61 45.47 22.98
N LYS A 185 -5.82 45.57 22.42
CA LYS A 185 -7.08 45.11 23.05
C LYS A 185 -7.50 43.69 22.65
N ASN A 186 -6.93 43.13 21.58
CA ASN A 186 -7.26 41.77 21.12
C ASN A 186 -6.31 40.71 21.72
N ASP A 187 -5.09 41.12 22.11
CA ASP A 187 -4.05 40.19 22.59
C ASP A 187 -4.39 39.46 23.92
N ASP A 188 -5.34 39.94 24.74
CA ASP A 188 -5.65 39.33 26.05
C ASP A 188 -6.74 38.22 26.02
N ASP A 189 -7.55 38.12 24.95
CA ASP A 189 -8.64 37.13 24.80
C ASP A 189 -8.41 36.13 23.62
N ASP A 190 -7.40 36.35 22.77
CA ASP A 190 -7.22 35.62 21.49
C ASP A 190 -6.34 34.35 21.55
N ASP A 191 -5.51 34.15 22.59
CA ASP A 191 -4.47 33.11 22.59
C ASP A 191 -5.02 31.67 22.59
N GLU A 192 -6.09 31.37 23.35
CA GLU A 192 -6.66 30.00 23.40
C GLU A 192 -7.50 29.64 22.15
N GLU A 193 -8.24 30.60 21.56
CA GLU A 193 -9.02 30.35 20.34
C GLU A 193 -8.13 30.25 19.07
N ALA A 194 -7.01 30.97 19.06
CA ALA A 194 -6.04 30.95 17.96
C ALA A 194 -5.35 29.58 17.82
N ASP A 195 -4.97 28.93 18.93
CA ASP A 195 -4.30 27.62 18.90
C ASP A 195 -5.24 26.50 18.42
N GLU A 196 -6.49 26.46 18.89
CA GLU A 196 -7.48 25.45 18.44
C GLU A 196 -7.83 25.61 16.95
N THR A 197 -7.97 26.85 16.48
CA THR A 197 -8.24 27.13 15.06
C THR A 197 -7.02 26.83 14.19
N ALA A 198 -5.79 27.11 14.65
CA ALA A 198 -4.55 26.76 13.94
C ALA A 198 -4.38 25.25 13.76
N GLU A 199 -4.57 24.44 14.81
CA GLU A 199 -4.50 22.98 14.71
C GLU A 199 -5.55 22.42 13.72
N SER A 200 -6.75 22.99 13.72
CA SER A 200 -7.83 22.61 12.80
C SER A 200 -7.46 22.90 11.32
N THR A 201 -6.83 24.06 11.05
CA THR A 201 -6.41 24.44 9.70
C THR A 201 -5.23 23.60 9.21
N GLN A 202 -4.25 23.31 10.06
CA GLN A 202 -3.12 22.45 9.73
C GLN A 202 -3.59 21.02 9.38
N SER A 203 -4.58 20.50 10.11
CA SER A 203 -5.22 19.22 9.79
C SER A 203 -5.90 19.25 8.41
N LEU A 204 -6.63 20.33 8.09
CA LEU A 204 -7.25 20.51 6.77
C LEU A 204 -6.22 20.64 5.65
N GLU A 205 -5.11 21.33 5.89
CA GLU A 205 -4.02 21.46 4.92
C GLU A 205 -3.33 20.14 4.63
N ARG A 206 -3.07 19.33 5.68
CA ARG A 206 -2.58 17.96 5.52
C ARG A 206 -3.57 17.10 4.72
N GLN A 207 -4.87 17.24 4.97
CA GLN A 207 -5.91 16.56 4.18
C GLN A 207 -5.89 17.01 2.71
N LEU A 208 -5.76 18.31 2.45
CA LEU A 208 -5.66 18.86 1.10
C LEU A 208 -4.41 18.35 0.37
N GLN A 209 -3.26 18.34 1.03
CA GLN A 209 -2.01 17.80 0.45
C GLN A 209 -2.18 16.32 0.09
N ASN A 210 -2.77 15.52 0.97
CA ASN A 210 -3.03 14.11 0.70
C ASN A 210 -4.02 13.93 -0.47
N ALA A 211 -5.08 14.75 -0.53
CA ALA A 211 -6.04 14.72 -1.63
C ALA A 211 -5.39 15.10 -2.97
N ARG A 212 -4.56 16.14 -3.00
CA ARG A 212 -3.76 16.53 -4.18
C ARG A 212 -2.80 15.42 -4.63
N LYS A 213 -2.11 14.75 -3.70
CA LYS A 213 -1.26 13.58 -4.02
C LYS A 213 -2.07 12.46 -4.65
N LYS A 214 -3.28 12.16 -4.14
CA LYS A 214 -4.18 11.14 -4.72
C LYS A 214 -4.68 11.54 -6.12
N VAL A 215 -5.08 12.80 -6.32
CA VAL A 215 -5.47 13.30 -7.64
C VAL A 215 -4.34 13.15 -8.64
N LYS A 216 -3.12 13.54 -8.27
CA LYS A 216 -1.93 13.36 -9.11
C LYS A 216 -1.72 11.89 -9.49
N ALA A 217 -1.78 10.98 -8.52
CA ALA A 217 -1.64 9.55 -8.78
C ALA A 217 -2.72 8.99 -9.72
N LEU A 218 -3.98 9.43 -9.59
CA LEU A 218 -5.04 9.04 -10.52
C LEU A 218 -4.89 9.67 -11.91
N ALA A 219 -4.38 10.90 -12.00
CA ALA A 219 -4.09 11.55 -13.27
C ALA A 219 -2.95 10.84 -14.02
N ASP A 220 -1.90 10.43 -13.32
CA ASP A 220 -0.80 9.64 -13.87
C ASP A 220 -1.31 8.27 -14.35
N ALA A 221 -2.12 7.58 -13.53
CA ALA A 221 -2.72 6.30 -13.91
C ALA A 221 -3.69 6.42 -15.09
N GLU A 222 -4.47 7.50 -15.17
CA GLU A 222 -5.31 7.81 -16.33
C GLU A 222 -4.45 7.95 -17.60
N HIS A 223 -3.37 8.73 -17.54
CA HIS A 223 -2.46 8.92 -18.66
C HIS A 223 -1.82 7.60 -19.11
N GLU A 224 -1.36 6.76 -18.16
CA GLU A 224 -0.81 5.44 -18.47
C GLU A 224 -1.83 4.53 -19.15
N LEU A 225 -3.09 4.52 -18.69
CA LEU A 225 -4.14 3.74 -19.34
C LEU A 225 -4.48 4.27 -20.74
N GLU A 226 -4.44 5.58 -20.97
CA GLU A 226 -4.60 6.16 -22.31
C GLU A 226 -3.49 5.70 -23.25
N VAL A 227 -2.24 5.69 -22.78
CA VAL A 227 -1.09 5.16 -23.52
C VAL A 227 -1.28 3.66 -23.81
N GLN A 228 -1.76 2.86 -22.85
CA GLN A 228 -2.06 1.44 -23.06
C GLN A 228 -3.16 1.24 -24.11
N ARG A 229 -4.22 2.06 -24.08
CA ARG A 229 -5.28 2.02 -25.10
C ARG A 229 -4.76 2.39 -26.49
N ALA A 230 -3.88 3.38 -26.60
CA ALA A 230 -3.22 3.73 -27.85
C ALA A 230 -2.36 2.58 -28.40
N LYS A 231 -1.57 1.93 -27.53
CA LYS A 231 -0.76 0.73 -27.87
C LYS A 231 -1.61 -0.46 -28.31
N MET A 232 -2.82 -0.58 -27.74
CA MET A 232 -3.76 -1.66 -28.04
C MET A 232 -4.78 -1.29 -29.12
N ALA A 233 -4.68 -0.13 -29.77
CA ALA A 233 -5.65 0.30 -30.79
C ALA A 233 -5.73 -0.70 -31.96
N LYS A 234 -6.87 -0.72 -32.67
CA LYS A 234 -7.07 -1.60 -33.84
C LYS A 234 -6.17 -1.24 -35.03
N THR A 235 -5.73 0.00 -35.10
CA THR A 235 -4.84 0.54 -36.14
C THR A 235 -3.61 1.15 -35.48
N ALA A 236 -2.48 1.19 -36.19
CA ALA A 236 -1.22 1.75 -35.69
C ALA A 236 -1.42 3.20 -35.20
N THR A 237 -1.30 3.42 -33.90
CA THR A 237 -1.56 4.72 -33.23
C THR A 237 -0.30 5.17 -32.51
N SER A 238 0.04 6.44 -32.63
CA SER A 238 1.12 7.06 -31.86
C SER A 238 0.78 7.07 -30.37
N GLY A 239 1.76 6.83 -29.49
CA GLY A 239 1.53 6.90 -28.04
C GLY A 239 2.54 6.13 -27.20
N GLY A 240 3.15 6.83 -26.26
CA GLY A 240 4.10 6.28 -25.29
C GLY A 240 5.42 5.79 -25.89
N GLU A 241 6.12 4.98 -25.09
CA GLU A 241 7.45 4.47 -25.40
C GLU A 241 7.49 2.93 -25.37
N THR A 242 8.45 2.37 -26.10
CA THR A 242 8.80 0.95 -26.03
C THR A 242 9.58 0.66 -24.75
N ARG A 243 9.67 -0.62 -24.36
CA ARG A 243 10.50 -1.04 -23.22
C ARG A 243 11.99 -0.70 -23.36
N LYS A 244 12.45 -0.39 -24.57
CA LYS A 244 13.82 0.04 -24.87
C LYS A 244 13.99 1.58 -24.81
N GLY A 245 12.93 2.34 -24.49
CA GLY A 245 12.95 3.80 -24.39
C GLY A 245 12.67 4.54 -25.71
N HIS A 246 12.45 3.84 -26.83
CA HIS A 246 12.11 4.53 -28.09
C HIS A 246 10.64 4.95 -28.13
N LYS A 247 10.37 6.21 -28.52
CA LYS A 247 9.02 6.79 -28.67
C LYS A 247 8.27 6.20 -29.87
N ILE A 248 7.00 5.83 -29.66
CA ILE A 248 6.13 5.28 -30.70
C ILE A 248 5.42 6.44 -31.42
N LYS A 249 5.84 6.71 -32.67
CA LYS A 249 5.24 7.76 -33.53
C LYS A 249 4.92 7.20 -34.91
N VAL A 250 3.63 7.15 -35.22
CA VAL A 250 3.07 6.76 -36.51
C VAL A 250 2.64 8.03 -37.25
N ARG A 251 3.14 8.23 -38.48
CA ARG A 251 2.81 9.41 -39.31
C ARG A 251 1.65 9.17 -40.29
N ALA A 252 1.14 7.94 -40.35
CA ALA A 252 0.02 7.58 -41.21
C ALA A 252 -1.31 8.14 -40.66
N ARG A 253 -2.18 8.61 -41.55
CA ARG A 253 -3.54 9.05 -41.20
C ARG A 253 -4.44 7.82 -41.00
N LYS A 254 -5.42 7.93 -40.10
CA LYS A 254 -6.52 6.96 -40.02
C LYS A 254 -7.37 7.09 -41.28
N ARG A 255 -7.64 5.95 -41.93
CA ARG A 255 -8.57 5.88 -43.05
C ARG A 255 -9.99 6.03 -42.54
#